data_AF-A0A2E5PEC0-F1
#
_entry.id   AF-A0A2E5PEC0-F1
#
_cell.length_a   1.000
_cell.length_b   1.000
_cell.length_c   1.000
_cell.angle_alpha   90.00
_cell.angle_beta   90.00
_cell.angle_gamma   90.00
#
_symmetry.space_group_name_H-M   'P 1'
#
loop_
_entity.id
_entity.type
_entity.pdbx_description
1 polymer ?
#
loop_
_entity_poly.entity_id
_entity_poly.type
_entity_poly.pdbx_seq_one_letter_code
_entity_poly.pdbx_strand_id
1 'polypeptide(L)'
;MSNRLDSICREMTNTMLLTARSSVLGVARDFSVSIVTSEDEVLAAAEGIPLHVWGSNLQTACMRKNHPDFKEGDAYIHNDPYDG
;
A
#
# COMPACT_ATOMS: atom_id res chain seq x y z
N MET A 1 -4.85 -5.40 -21.36
CA MET A 1 -3.44 -5.69 -21.05
C MET A 1 -3.17 -5.20 -19.64
N SER A 2 -2.82 -6.09 -18.70
CA SER A 2 -2.32 -5.69 -17.37
C SER A 2 -0.84 -5.35 -17.52
N ASN A 3 -0.36 -4.22 -16.97
CA ASN A 3 1.07 -3.93 -16.93
C ASN A 3 1.73 -4.86 -15.88
N ARG A 4 3.05 -5.08 -15.98
CA ARG A 4 3.82 -5.93 -15.05
C ARG A 4 3.68 -5.46 -13.60
N LEU A 5 3.60 -4.15 -13.37
CA LEU A 5 3.40 -3.58 -12.03
C LEU A 5 2.06 -3.99 -11.42
N ASP A 6 0.98 -3.98 -12.20
CA ASP A 6 -0.33 -4.46 -11.73
C ASP A 6 -0.28 -5.96 -11.38
N SER A 7 0.51 -6.74 -12.12
CA SER A 7 0.70 -8.17 -11.82
C SER A 7 1.43 -8.38 -10.49
N ILE A 8 2.43 -7.55 -10.18
CA ILE A 8 3.11 -7.54 -8.87
C ILE A 8 2.11 -7.21 -7.76
N CYS A 9 1.30 -6.17 -7.91
CA CYS A 9 0.28 -5.83 -6.91
C CYS A 9 -0.74 -6.97 -6.70
N ARG A 10 -1.12 -7.68 -7.76
CA ARG A 10 -2.01 -8.86 -7.66
C ARG A 10 -1.34 -10.00 -6.89
N GLU A 11 -0.06 -10.26 -7.12
CA GLU A 11 0.70 -11.28 -6.38
C GLU A 11 0.82 -10.93 -4.89
N MET A 12 1.10 -9.66 -4.57
CA MET A 12 1.09 -9.17 -3.18
C MET A 12 -0.28 -9.36 -2.53
N THR A 13 -1.36 -9.05 -3.26
CA THR A 13 -2.74 -9.24 -2.78
C THR A 13 -3.02 -10.70 -2.46
N ASN A 14 -2.65 -11.62 -3.35
CA ASN A 14 -2.81 -13.05 -3.12
C ASN A 14 -2.01 -13.53 -1.90
N THR A 15 -0.80 -13.02 -1.71
CA THR A 15 0.03 -13.32 -0.54
C THR A 15 -0.65 -12.86 0.75
N MET A 16 -1.21 -11.66 0.76
CA MET A 16 -1.99 -11.14 1.90
C MET A 16 -3.21 -12.03 2.20
N LEU A 17 -3.96 -12.46 1.17
CA LEU A 17 -5.13 -13.33 1.36
C LEU A 17 -4.76 -14.71 1.91
N LEU A 18 -3.69 -15.33 1.39
CA LEU A 18 -3.25 -16.66 1.81
C LEU A 18 -2.68 -16.67 3.24
N THR A 19 -2.21 -15.51 3.72
CA THR A 19 -1.63 -15.36 5.06
C THR A 19 -2.61 -14.73 6.07
N ALA A 20 -3.78 -14.28 5.61
CA ALA A 20 -4.77 -13.63 6.45
C ALA A 20 -5.32 -14.57 7.54
N ARG A 21 -5.23 -14.11 8.80
CA ARG A 21 -5.88 -14.77 9.94
C ARG A 21 -7.18 -14.08 10.40
N SER A 22 -7.41 -12.85 9.92
CA SER A 22 -8.61 -12.06 10.20
C SER A 22 -9.65 -12.27 9.11
N SER A 23 -10.92 -12.45 9.48
CA SER A 23 -12.03 -12.48 8.53
C SER A 23 -12.21 -11.15 7.80
N VAL A 24 -11.85 -10.03 8.44
CA VAL A 24 -11.87 -8.70 7.83
C VAL A 24 -10.90 -8.63 6.64
N LEU A 25 -9.72 -9.25 6.76
CA LEU A 25 -8.74 -9.31 5.67
C LEU A 25 -9.05 -10.44 4.67
N GLY A 26 -9.25 -11.67 5.16
CA GLY A 26 -9.35 -12.85 4.30
C GLY A 26 -10.70 -13.03 3.61
N VAL A 27 -11.79 -12.53 4.20
CA VAL A 27 -13.15 -12.65 3.65
C VAL A 27 -13.66 -11.32 3.14
N ALA A 28 -13.63 -10.27 3.99
CA ALA A 28 -14.12 -8.95 3.60
C ALA A 28 -13.14 -8.18 2.70
N ARG A 29 -11.88 -8.63 2.60
CA ARG A 29 -10.83 -8.04 1.75
C ARG A 29 -10.59 -6.56 2.05
N ASP A 30 -10.68 -6.19 3.32
CA ASP A 30 -10.52 -4.83 3.80
C ASP A 30 -9.04 -4.46 3.94
N PHE A 31 -8.34 -4.42 2.81
CA PHE A 31 -6.95 -3.98 2.68
C PHE A 31 -6.67 -3.56 1.24
N SER A 32 -5.52 -2.94 1.00
CA SER A 32 -5.05 -2.63 -0.34
C SER A 32 -3.53 -2.70 -0.39
N VAL A 33 -3.00 -2.91 -1.59
CA VAL A 33 -1.58 -2.88 -1.87
C VAL A 33 -1.35 -2.00 -3.09
N SER A 34 -0.36 -1.13 -2.99
CA SER A 34 -0.02 -0.15 -4.00
C SER A 34 1.50 0.00 -4.10
N ILE A 35 1.95 0.45 -5.26
CA ILE A 35 3.32 0.88 -5.53
C ILE A 35 3.24 2.38 -5.82
N VAL A 36 4.10 3.16 -5.17
CA VAL A 36 4.16 4.62 -5.33
C VAL A 36 5.48 5.07 -5.96
N THR A 37 5.47 6.23 -6.60
CA THR A 37 6.69 6.89 -7.11
C THR A 37 7.45 7.61 -6.01
N SER A 38 8.65 8.12 -6.33
CA SER A 38 9.43 8.98 -5.42
C SER A 38 8.71 10.30 -5.07
N GLU A 39 7.77 10.71 -5.91
CA GLU A 39 6.94 11.92 -5.78
C GLU A 39 5.62 11.64 -5.03
N ASP A 40 5.49 10.47 -4.39
CA ASP A 40 4.27 9.97 -3.71
C ASP A 40 3.09 9.68 -4.64
N GLU A 41 3.26 9.56 -5.95
CA GLU A 41 2.13 9.27 -6.83
C GLU A 41 1.85 7.76 -6.86
N VAL A 42 0.56 7.37 -6.81
CA VAL A 42 0.18 5.96 -6.94
C VAL A 42 0.44 5.49 -8.38
N LEU A 43 1.44 4.64 -8.55
CA LEU A 43 1.87 4.11 -9.85
C LEU A 43 1.09 2.85 -10.25
N ALA A 44 0.82 1.97 -9.29
CA ALA A 44 0.05 0.75 -9.50
C ALA A 44 -0.69 0.35 -8.22
N ALA A 45 -1.85 -0.27 -8.36
CA ALA A 45 -2.60 -0.84 -7.26
C ALA A 45 -3.38 -2.08 -7.74
N ALA A 46 -3.54 -3.07 -6.87
CA ALA A 46 -4.45 -4.18 -7.14
C ALA A 46 -5.91 -3.76 -6.88
N GLU A 47 -6.87 -4.59 -7.31
CA GLU A 47 -8.28 -4.41 -6.92
C GLU A 47 -8.40 -4.21 -5.41
N GLY A 48 -8.79 -3.00 -5.03
CA GLY A 48 -8.94 -2.55 -3.65
C GLY A 48 -10.02 -1.47 -3.57
N ILE A 49 -10.43 -1.14 -2.36
CA ILE A 49 -11.41 -0.09 -2.12
C ILE A 49 -10.74 1.24 -2.51
N PRO A 50 -11.33 2.07 -3.42
CA PRO A 50 -10.71 3.31 -3.89
C PRO A 50 -10.25 4.24 -2.76
N LEU A 51 -10.95 4.22 -1.62
CA LEU A 51 -10.61 4.95 -0.41
C LEU A 51 -9.20 4.63 0.13
N HIS A 52 -8.75 3.38 0.05
CA HIS A 52 -7.46 2.94 0.61
C HIS A 52 -6.31 3.25 -0.34
N VAL A 53 -6.55 3.11 -1.64
CA VAL A 53 -5.52 3.38 -2.66
C VAL A 53 -5.19 4.87 -2.72
N TRP A 54 -6.19 5.75 -2.57
CA TRP A 54 -5.98 7.20 -2.50
C TRP A 54 -5.38 7.70 -1.17
N GLY A 55 -5.23 6.83 -0.16
CA GLY A 55 -4.50 7.17 1.06
C GLY A 55 -2.99 7.00 0.89
N SER A 56 -2.55 6.14 -0.03
CA SER A 56 -1.13 5.75 -0.13
C SER A 56 -0.20 6.92 -0.44
N ASN A 57 -0.62 7.87 -1.28
CA ASN A 57 0.16 9.07 -1.59
C ASN A 57 0.33 10.00 -0.38
N LEU A 58 -0.73 10.15 0.43
CA LEU A 58 -0.66 10.98 1.64
C LEU A 58 0.22 10.31 2.71
N GLN A 59 0.09 8.99 2.86
CA GLN A 59 0.91 8.20 3.77
C GLN A 59 2.40 8.28 3.42
N THR A 60 2.78 8.12 2.15
CA THR A 60 4.20 8.17 1.77
C THR A 60 4.78 9.58 1.85
N ALA A 61 3.98 10.61 1.57
CA ALA A 61 4.36 12.01 1.77
C ALA A 61 4.66 12.31 3.25
N CYS A 62 3.79 11.84 4.13
CA CYS A 62 3.94 11.92 5.58
C CYS A 62 5.21 11.19 6.03
N MET A 63 5.44 9.96 5.56
CA MET A 63 6.66 9.22 5.88
C MET A 63 7.93 9.94 5.42
N ARG A 64 7.96 10.50 4.20
CA ARG A 64 9.11 11.28 3.71
C ARG A 64 9.42 12.49 4.60
N LYS A 65 8.37 13.20 5.03
CA LYS A 65 8.49 14.37 5.90
C LYS A 65 9.00 14.00 7.29
N ASN A 66 8.53 12.89 7.85
CA ASN A 66 8.82 12.48 9.23
C ASN A 66 10.11 11.64 9.34
N HIS A 67 10.56 11.03 8.24
CA HIS A 67 11.76 10.20 8.16
C HIS A 67 12.68 10.63 7.01
N PRO A 68 13.51 11.68 7.16
CA PRO A 68 14.26 12.27 6.05
C PRO A 68 15.44 11.41 5.51
N ASP A 69 15.79 10.28 6.15
CA ASP A 69 16.95 9.45 5.81
C ASP A 69 16.52 7.99 5.53
N PHE A 70 15.72 7.78 4.49
CA PHE A 70 15.32 6.44 4.01
C PHE A 70 16.53 5.66 3.54
N LYS A 71 16.67 4.42 4.02
CA LYS A 71 17.68 3.48 3.55
C LYS A 71 17.03 2.26 2.93
N GLU A 72 17.73 1.67 1.97
CA GLU A 72 17.31 0.41 1.37
C GLU A 72 17.18 -0.66 2.47
N GLY A 73 16.03 -1.34 2.49
CA GLY A 73 15.69 -2.34 3.50
C GLY A 73 14.89 -1.82 4.70
N ASP A 74 14.69 -0.51 4.83
CA ASP A 74 13.85 0.04 5.89
C ASP A 74 12.36 -0.32 5.68
N ALA A 75 11.64 -0.52 6.78
CA ALA A 75 10.20 -0.76 6.80
C ALA A 75 9.55 0.15 7.85
N TYR A 76 8.46 0.82 7.45
CA TYR A 76 7.74 1.77 8.28
C TYR A 76 6.31 1.32 8.50
N ILE A 77 5.78 1.64 9.68
CA ILE A 77 4.37 1.46 10.03
C ILE A 77 3.81 2.80 10.47
N HIS A 78 2.65 3.15 9.92
CA HIS A 78 2.00 4.41 10.19
C HIS A 78 0.52 4.21 10.48
N ASN A 79 0.02 4.87 11.52
CA ASN A 79 -1.37 4.78 11.96
C ASN A 79 -1.91 6.10 12.54
N ASP A 80 -1.21 7.23 12.34
CA ASP A 80 -1.71 8.53 12.76
C ASP A 80 -2.92 8.92 11.88
N PRO A 81 -4.12 9.10 12.47
CA PRO A 81 -5.31 9.45 11.70
C PRO A 81 -5.34 10.92 11.21
N TYR A 82 -4.35 11.75 11.61
CA TYR A 82 -4.31 13.17 11.27
C TYR A 82 -3.27 13.52 10.20
N ASP A 83 -2.23 12.70 10.04
CA ASP A 83 -1.12 12.96 9.12
C ASP A 83 -1.05 11.80 8.11
N GLY A 84 -1.76 11.90 6.98
CA GLY A 84 -1.85 10.82 5.99
C GLY A 84 -3.28 10.49 5.61
#